data_AF-A0A8T6SHP9-F1
#
_entry.id   AF-A0A8T6SHP9-F1
#
_cell.length_a   1.000
_cell.length_b   1.000
_cell.length_c   1.000
_cell.angle_alpha   90.00
_cell.angle_beta   90.00
_cell.angle_gamma   90.00
#
_symmetry.space_group_name_H-M   'P 1'
#
loop_
_entity.id
_entity.type
_entity.pdbx_description
1 polymer ?
#
loop_
_entity_poly.entity_id
_entity_poly.type
_entity_poly.pdbx_seq_one_letter_code
_entity_poly.pdbx_strand_id
1 'polypeptide(L)'
;ECTRILGESNSKLKKLGYSPRIHKNHKVCNFFVLSEKGKRMQVTFDKTFKIGEKSFSQRQLLRLLDEDPFRFSANAITRPITQDYLFPTFAYVAGPNEIAYYAQLKQVYGFFSLEMPVIFPRFGAT
;
A
#
# COMPACT_ATOMS: atom_id res chain seq x y z
N GLU A 1 -0.24 7.56 8.91
CA GLU A 1 -1.09 6.53 9.53
C GLU A 1 -0.91 5.13 8.98
N CYS A 2 -1.25 4.84 7.73
CA CYS A 2 -1.11 3.50 7.14
C CYS A 2 0.28 2.82 7.37
N THR A 3 1.39 3.57 7.24
CA THR A 3 2.74 3.02 7.53
C THR A 3 2.98 2.70 9.01
N ARG A 4 2.34 3.45 9.93
CA ARG A 4 2.39 3.19 11.39
C ARG A 4 1.70 1.86 11.71
N ILE A 5 0.48 1.68 11.19
CA ILE A 5 -0.33 0.46 11.35
C ILE A 5 0.42 -0.77 10.81
N LEU A 6 1.06 -0.65 9.65
CA LEU A 6 1.89 -1.72 9.11
C LEU A 6 3.06 -2.08 10.05
N GLY A 7 3.72 -1.08 10.65
CA GLY A 7 4.79 -1.30 11.63
C GLY A 7 4.33 -2.07 12.87
N GLU A 8 3.11 -1.82 13.34
CA GLU A 8 2.49 -2.54 14.46
C GLU A 8 2.18 -3.99 14.09
N SER A 9 1.57 -4.22 12.92
CA SER A 9 1.36 -5.57 12.37
C SER A 9 2.66 -6.35 12.23
N ASN A 10 3.73 -5.69 11.75
CA ASN A 10 5.05 -6.31 11.64
C ASN A 10 5.62 -6.72 13.00
N SER A 11 5.44 -5.88 14.01
CA SER A 11 5.90 -6.17 15.37
C SER A 11 5.12 -7.33 15.98
N LYS A 12 3.82 -7.41 15.73
CA LYS A 12 2.97 -8.54 16.15
C LYS A 12 3.39 -9.85 15.47
N LEU A 13 3.64 -9.84 14.17
CA LEU A 13 4.09 -11.03 13.43
C LEU A 13 5.44 -11.54 13.93
N LYS A 14 6.39 -10.64 14.19
CA LYS A 14 7.69 -11.00 14.77
C LYS A 14 7.56 -11.68 16.13
N LYS A 15 6.68 -11.18 17.01
CA LYS A 15 6.40 -11.80 18.32
C LYS A 15 5.81 -13.20 18.20
N LEU A 16 5.12 -13.50 17.10
CA LEU A 16 4.55 -14.82 16.79
C LEU A 16 5.54 -15.74 16.06
N GLY A 17 6.80 -15.32 15.88
CA GLY A 17 7.83 -16.11 15.20
C GLY A 17 7.81 -16.03 13.67
N TYR A 18 6.98 -15.17 13.09
CA TYR A 18 6.93 -14.96 11.63
C TYR A 18 7.85 -13.82 11.18
N SER A 19 8.41 -13.95 9.99
CA SER A 19 9.20 -12.91 9.34
C SER A 19 8.32 -12.03 8.44
N PRO A 20 8.10 -10.74 8.78
CA PRO A 20 7.37 -9.82 7.90
C PRO A 20 8.08 -9.69 6.55
N ARG A 21 7.30 -9.56 5.48
CA ARG A 21 7.82 -9.39 4.11
C ARG A 21 7.95 -7.92 3.67
N ILE A 22 7.13 -7.02 4.21
CA ILE A 22 7.17 -5.61 3.83
C ILE A 22 7.84 -4.82 4.95
N HIS A 23 9.00 -4.26 4.64
CA HIS A 23 9.68 -3.30 5.49
C HIS A 23 9.61 -1.93 4.86
N LYS A 24 9.07 -0.96 5.58
CA LYS A 24 8.91 0.39 5.06
C LYS A 24 9.45 1.44 6.02
N ASN A 25 10.11 2.42 5.44
CA ASN A 25 10.47 3.64 6.14
C ASN A 25 9.20 4.47 6.40
N HIS A 26 9.05 4.96 7.63
CA HIS A 26 7.90 5.76 8.08
C HIS A 26 7.67 7.02 7.26
N LYS A 27 8.71 7.58 6.64
CA LYS A 27 8.61 8.74 5.74
C LYS A 27 8.06 8.39 4.37
N VAL A 28 8.00 7.12 3.96
CA VAL A 28 7.61 6.75 2.60
C VAL A 28 6.11 6.51 2.51
N CYS A 29 5.42 7.32 1.71
CA CYS A 29 3.99 7.21 1.47
C CYS A 29 3.63 5.94 0.69
N ASN A 30 2.39 5.47 0.84
CA ASN A 30 1.94 4.21 0.25
C ASN A 30 1.36 4.37 -1.16
N PHE A 31 1.89 5.29 -1.96
CA PHE A 31 1.51 5.50 -3.35
C PHE A 31 2.69 6.13 -4.11
N PHE A 32 2.58 6.16 -5.42
CA PHE A 32 3.53 6.80 -6.32
C PHE A 32 2.81 7.79 -7.22
N VAL A 33 3.58 8.74 -7.75
CA VAL A 33 3.12 9.72 -8.74
C VAL A 33 3.99 9.61 -9.98
N LEU A 34 3.39 9.57 -11.17
CA LEU A 34 4.09 9.59 -12.44
C LEU A 34 4.61 11.02 -12.71
N SER A 35 5.89 11.11 -13.10
CA SER A 35 6.45 12.34 -13.66
C SER A 35 5.86 12.60 -15.04
N GLU A 36 6.04 13.81 -15.56
CA GLU A 36 5.64 14.18 -16.93
C GLU A 36 6.31 13.28 -18.00
N LYS A 37 7.46 12.68 -17.67
CA LYS A 37 8.17 11.72 -18.53
C LYS A 37 7.71 10.27 -18.32
N GLY A 38 6.60 10.04 -17.62
CA GLY A 38 6.05 8.72 -17.32
C GLY A 38 6.83 7.91 -16.26
N LYS A 39 7.83 8.50 -15.61
CA LYS A 39 8.62 7.79 -14.58
C LYS A 39 7.83 7.75 -13.27
N ARG A 40 7.65 6.55 -12.70
CA ARG A 40 7.04 6.36 -11.39
C ARG A 40 7.96 6.88 -10.27
N MET A 41 7.48 7.88 -9.53
CA MET A 41 8.21 8.54 -8.45
C MET A 41 7.63 8.20 -7.09
N GLN A 42 8.50 7.84 -6.16
CA GLN A 42 8.12 7.61 -4.77
C GLN A 42 7.75 8.93 -4.09
N VAL A 43 6.67 8.91 -3.33
CA VAL A 43 6.27 10.06 -2.50
C VAL A 43 6.77 9.84 -1.07
N THR A 44 7.44 10.84 -0.52
CA THR A 44 7.83 10.86 0.89
C THR A 44 7.11 11.97 1.64
N PHE A 45 7.03 11.86 2.95
CA PHE A 45 6.41 12.85 3.83
C PHE A 45 7.38 13.20 4.96
N ASP A 46 7.71 14.49 5.05
CA ASP A 46 8.48 15.10 6.13
C ASP A 46 8.01 16.55 6.28
N LYS A 47 6.97 16.75 7.10
CA LYS A 47 6.14 17.97 7.22
C LYS A 47 5.37 18.37 5.94
N THR A 48 5.95 18.13 4.77
CA THR A 48 5.37 18.28 3.43
C THR A 48 5.56 16.99 2.64
N PHE A 49 4.76 16.80 1.60
CA PHE A 49 4.95 15.71 0.66
C PHE A 49 6.04 16.06 -0.34
N LYS A 50 6.97 15.15 -0.60
CA LYS A 50 8.05 15.34 -1.57
C LYS A 50 7.94 14.34 -2.70
N ILE A 51 8.11 14.84 -3.92
CA ILE A 51 8.17 14.05 -5.17
C ILE A 51 9.38 14.54 -5.95
N GLY A 52 10.50 13.81 -5.86
CA GLY A 52 11.80 14.32 -6.30
C GLY A 52 12.17 15.57 -5.50
N GLU A 53 12.57 16.63 -6.19
CA GLU A 53 12.94 17.92 -5.58
C GLU A 53 11.74 18.83 -5.29
N LYS A 54 10.53 18.45 -5.72
CA LYS A 54 9.32 19.27 -5.53
C LYS A 54 8.64 18.94 -4.19
N SER A 55 8.25 19.98 -3.46
CA SER A 55 7.44 19.89 -2.24
C SER A 55 5.98 20.25 -2.52
N PHE A 56 5.07 19.50 -1.93
CA PHE A 56 3.63 19.66 -2.04
C PHE A 56 2.99 19.67 -0.65
N SER A 57 2.02 20.55 -0.45
CA SER A 57 1.04 20.43 0.63
C SER A 57 0.03 19.31 0.32
N GLN A 58 -0.69 18.86 1.34
CA GLN A 58 -1.79 17.91 1.15
C GLN A 58 -2.84 18.44 0.16
N ARG A 59 -3.22 19.72 0.27
CA ARG A 59 -4.20 20.35 -0.62
C ARG A 59 -3.75 20.36 -2.08
N GLN A 60 -2.46 20.61 -2.33
CA GLN A 60 -1.90 20.57 -3.68
C GLN A 60 -1.90 19.16 -4.27
N LEU A 61 -1.58 18.14 -3.46
CA LEU A 61 -1.65 16.75 -3.93
C LEU A 61 -3.07 16.29 -4.22
N LEU A 62 -4.04 16.69 -3.39
CA LEU A 62 -5.45 16.36 -3.64
C LEU A 62 -5.94 17.03 -4.92
N ARG A 63 -5.61 18.31 -5.13
CA ARG A 63 -5.92 18.98 -6.39
C ARG A 63 -5.30 18.28 -7.59
N LEU A 64 -4.03 17.87 -7.50
CA LEU A 64 -3.36 17.13 -8.56
C LEU A 64 -4.05 15.78 -8.84
N LEU A 65 -4.55 15.11 -7.80
CA LEU A 65 -5.30 13.86 -7.93
C LEU A 65 -6.66 14.08 -8.62
N ASP A 66 -7.34 15.18 -8.31
CA ASP A 66 -8.61 15.56 -8.94
C ASP A 66 -8.43 15.96 -10.41
N GLU A 67 -7.34 16.65 -10.72
CA GLU A 67 -7.02 17.11 -12.09
C GLU A 67 -6.53 15.97 -13.00
N ASP A 68 -5.69 15.07 -12.48
CA ASP A 68 -5.11 13.96 -13.26
C ASP A 68 -4.90 12.70 -12.40
N PRO A 69 -5.98 11.92 -12.18
CA PRO A 69 -5.92 10.73 -11.33
C PRO A 69 -5.02 9.63 -11.91
N PHE A 70 -4.81 9.60 -13.24
CA PHE A 70 -3.98 8.58 -13.91
C PHE A 70 -2.49 8.69 -13.56
N ARG A 71 -2.07 9.82 -13.00
CA ARG A 71 -0.70 9.97 -12.48
C ARG A 71 -0.46 9.21 -11.19
N PHE A 72 -1.50 8.82 -10.46
CA PHE A 72 -1.34 8.17 -9.17
C PHE A 72 -1.39 6.65 -9.32
N SER A 73 -0.49 5.96 -8.61
CA SER A 73 -0.49 4.50 -8.59
C SER A 73 -0.26 3.95 -7.19
N ALA A 74 -1.02 2.91 -6.85
CA ALA A 74 -0.90 2.20 -5.60
C ALA A 74 0.42 1.40 -5.52
N ASN A 75 0.92 1.17 -4.31
CA ASN A 75 2.08 0.29 -4.09
C ASN A 75 1.64 -1.09 -3.58
N ALA A 76 2.57 -1.97 -3.18
CA ALA A 76 2.21 -3.30 -2.68
C ALA A 76 1.25 -3.30 -1.47
N ILE A 77 1.21 -2.22 -0.68
CA ILE A 77 0.36 -2.10 0.52
C ILE A 77 -1.03 -1.60 0.14
N THR A 78 -1.12 -0.56 -0.69
CA THR A 78 -2.40 0.05 -1.08
C THR A 78 -3.04 -0.58 -2.29
N ARG A 79 -2.30 -1.34 -3.12
CA ARG A 79 -2.87 -2.01 -4.30
C ARG A 79 -4.00 -2.97 -3.91
N PRO A 80 -3.86 -3.84 -2.88
CA PRO A 80 -4.96 -4.65 -2.40
C PRO A 80 -6.16 -3.81 -1.93
N ILE A 81 -5.91 -2.74 -1.18
CA ILE A 81 -6.95 -1.81 -0.71
C ILE A 81 -7.70 -1.16 -1.88
N THR A 82 -6.99 -0.67 -2.89
CA THR A 82 -7.59 -0.06 -4.08
C THR A 82 -8.40 -1.08 -4.87
N GLN A 83 -7.91 -2.31 -5.00
CA GLN A 83 -8.64 -3.39 -5.67
C GLN A 83 -9.98 -3.67 -4.95
N ASP A 84 -9.96 -3.86 -3.64
CA ASP A 84 -11.16 -4.27 -2.90
C ASP A 84 -12.09 -3.10 -2.57
N TYR A 85 -11.61 -1.86 -2.72
CA TYR A 85 -12.47 -0.69 -2.80
C TYR A 85 -13.24 -0.64 -4.13
N LEU A 86 -12.61 -1.04 -5.23
CA LEU A 86 -13.20 -1.00 -6.58
C LEU A 86 -14.06 -2.23 -6.90
N PHE A 87 -13.72 -3.38 -6.33
CA PHE A 87 -14.35 -4.65 -6.66
C PHE A 87 -14.90 -5.34 -5.40
N PRO A 88 -16.07 -6.00 -5.49
CA PRO A 88 -16.60 -6.85 -4.43
C PRO A 88 -15.82 -8.17 -4.37
N THR A 89 -14.56 -8.12 -3.95
CA THR A 89 -13.65 -9.27 -3.95
C THR A 89 -14.00 -10.24 -2.82
N PHE A 90 -14.53 -11.40 -3.16
CA PHE A 90 -14.74 -12.47 -2.17
C PHE A 90 -13.42 -13.16 -1.77
N ALA A 91 -12.58 -13.46 -2.76
CA ALA A 91 -11.30 -14.14 -2.55
C ALA A 91 -10.20 -13.57 -3.44
N TYR A 92 -8.99 -13.48 -2.90
CA TYR A 92 -7.77 -13.10 -3.62
C TYR A 92 -6.85 -14.31 -3.78
N VAL A 93 -6.56 -14.68 -5.02
CA VAL A 93 -5.67 -15.80 -5.36
C VAL A 93 -4.22 -15.34 -5.29
N ALA A 94 -3.46 -15.85 -4.31
CA ALA A 94 -2.15 -15.34 -3.94
C ALA A 94 -1.03 -16.39 -4.06
N GLY A 95 0.15 -15.95 -4.50
CA GLY A 95 1.39 -16.73 -4.32
C GLY A 95 1.93 -16.69 -2.89
N PRO A 96 2.92 -17.54 -2.53
CA PRO A 96 3.46 -17.62 -1.17
C PRO A 96 3.97 -16.28 -0.60
N ASN A 97 4.64 -15.48 -1.42
CA ASN A 97 5.12 -14.16 -1.01
C ASN A 97 3.97 -13.16 -0.78
N GLU A 98 2.88 -13.30 -1.53
CA GLU A 98 1.71 -12.46 -1.36
C GLU A 98 0.93 -12.79 -0.11
N ILE A 99 0.66 -14.09 0.12
CA ILE A 99 0.06 -14.58 1.37
C ILE A 99 0.82 -14.03 2.58
N ALA A 100 2.15 -14.13 2.54
CA ALA A 100 3.00 -13.66 3.63
C ALA A 100 2.93 -12.14 3.86
N TYR A 101 2.70 -11.32 2.81
CA TYR A 101 2.47 -9.89 3.05
C TYR A 101 1.03 -9.53 3.38
N TYR A 102 0.03 -10.27 2.91
CA TYR A 102 -1.36 -10.05 3.30
C TYR A 102 -1.58 -10.20 4.80
N ALA A 103 -0.82 -11.08 5.46
CA ALA A 103 -0.80 -11.19 6.92
C ALA A 103 -0.48 -9.85 7.64
N GLN A 104 0.26 -8.94 6.99
CA GLN A 104 0.58 -7.61 7.52
C GLN A 104 -0.53 -6.58 7.28
N LEU A 105 -1.44 -6.85 6.33
CA LEU A 105 -2.43 -5.89 5.85
C LEU A 105 -3.75 -5.92 6.63
N LYS A 106 -4.02 -6.93 7.47
CA LYS A 106 -5.32 -7.06 8.17
C LYS A 106 -5.78 -5.78 8.88
N GLN A 107 -4.88 -5.09 9.60
CA GLN A 107 -5.23 -3.83 10.26
C GLN A 107 -5.30 -2.64 9.28
N VAL A 108 -4.57 -2.71 8.16
CA VAL A 108 -4.66 -1.71 7.10
C VAL A 108 -6.03 -1.74 6.43
N TYR A 109 -6.59 -2.93 6.17
CA TYR A 109 -7.98 -3.10 5.70
C TYR A 109 -8.98 -2.45 6.67
N GLY A 110 -8.87 -2.74 7.96
CA GLY A 110 -9.72 -2.14 8.99
C GLY A 110 -9.63 -0.61 9.03
N PHE A 111 -8.45 -0.03 8.82
CA PHE A 111 -8.28 1.43 8.73
C PHE A 111 -9.05 2.06 7.56
N PHE A 112 -9.16 1.36 6.43
CA PHE A 112 -9.95 1.80 5.28
C PHE A 112 -11.41 1.37 5.35
N SER A 113 -11.87 0.79 6.47
CA SER A 113 -13.22 0.25 6.64
C SER A 113 -13.60 -0.78 5.57
N LEU A 114 -12.62 -1.59 5.15
CA LEU A 114 -12.80 -2.69 4.21
C LEU A 114 -12.61 -4.02 4.93
N GLU A 115 -13.35 -5.04 4.52
CA GLU A 115 -13.04 -6.42 4.88
C GLU A 115 -11.91 -6.96 4.01
N MET A 116 -10.97 -7.67 4.63
CA MET A 116 -9.92 -8.36 3.89
C MET A 116 -10.53 -9.61 3.24
N PRO A 117 -10.34 -9.84 1.94
CA PRO A 117 -10.90 -10.99 1.24
C PRO A 117 -10.28 -12.29 1.74
N VAL A 118 -10.91 -13.42 1.40
CA VAL A 118 -10.33 -14.74 1.63
C VAL A 118 -9.05 -14.87 0.81
N ILE A 119 -7.92 -15.10 1.47
CA ILE A 119 -6.64 -15.28 0.79
C ILE A 119 -6.49 -16.75 0.39
N PHE A 120 -6.66 -17.04 -0.89
CA PHE A 120 -6.64 -18.38 -1.44
C PHE A 120 -5.27 -18.68 -2.09
N PRO A 121 -4.55 -19.74 -1.68
CA PRO A 121 -3.29 -20.11 -2.32
C PRO A 121 -3.51 -20.50 -3.78
N ARG A 122 -2.75 -19.87 -4.69
CA ARG A 122 -2.78 -20.26 -6.11
C ARG A 122 -2.25 -21.69 -6.31
N PHE A 123 -2.69 -22.34 -7.37
CA PHE A 123 -2.12 -23.62 -7.81
C PHE A 123 -0.60 -23.50 -8.05
N GLY A 124 0.14 -24.49 -7.58
CA GLY A 124 1.57 -24.66 -7.80
C GLY A 124 1.83 -25.94 -8.59
N ALA A 125 2.68 -25.85 -9.60
CA ALA A 125 3.19 -26.99 -10.34
C ALA A 125 4.72 -27.02 -10.23
N THR A 126 5.28 -28.22 -10.30
CA THR A 126 6.73 -28.51 -10.29
C THR A 126 7.11 -29.27 -11.54
#